data_AF-I3RJJ1-F1
#
_entry.id   AF-I3RJJ1-F1
#
_cell.length_a   1.000
_cell.length_b   1.000
_cell.length_c   1.000
_cell.angle_alpha   90.00
_cell.angle_beta   90.00
_cell.angle_gamma   90.00
#
_symmetry.space_group_name_H-M   'P 1'
#
loop_
_entity.id
_entity.type
_entity.pdbx_description
1 polymer ?
#
loop_
_entity_poly.entity_id
_entity_poly.type
_entity_poly.pdbx_seq_one_letter_code
_entity_poly.pdbx_strand_id
1 'polypeptide(L)'
;KDRIMVSEFGTLALPDPCQNFFQRFLSRFEMIKPTDNASVSFVKYKGDYYVSTETNLMHKVDPETLESIEKVDWSKFVAVNGATAHPHCDPDGTVYNMGNSYGSKGALYNIVRVPPEKKDSTDSLQGATVLCSIMPANKSHPSYYHSFAMSENYVVFIEQPIKMDLLKIVTCKLRGKGLSEGIYWDPKQDTVFHLVDKKTGQASSVRYHTKAISTFHQINAFEEDGFLMLDMCCSEDGQ
;
A
#
# COMPACT_ATOMS: atom_id res chain seq x y z
N LYS A 1 -28.53 -9.88 -10.68
CA LYS A 1 -27.64 -10.50 -9.67
C LYS A 1 -26.20 -10.52 -10.15
N ASP A 2 -25.97 -10.50 -11.47
CA ASP A 2 -24.64 -10.47 -12.08
C ASP A 2 -24.23 -9.05 -12.45
N ARG A 3 -23.73 -8.28 -11.48
CA ARG A 3 -23.23 -6.93 -11.70
C ARG A 3 -22.05 -6.63 -10.79
N ILE A 4 -21.26 -5.62 -11.15
CA ILE A 4 -20.21 -5.08 -10.29
C ILE A 4 -20.88 -4.44 -9.06
N MET A 5 -20.59 -5.01 -7.89
CA MET A 5 -21.15 -4.58 -6.59
C MET A 5 -20.19 -3.69 -5.80
N VAL A 6 -18.88 -3.83 -6.05
CA VAL A 6 -17.81 -3.10 -5.37
C VAL A 6 -16.96 -2.40 -6.43
N SER A 7 -16.59 -1.15 -6.18
CA SER A 7 -15.73 -0.40 -7.09
C SER A 7 -14.31 -0.94 -7.02
N GLU A 8 -13.72 -1.18 -8.18
CA GLU A 8 -12.33 -1.59 -8.35
C GLU A 8 -11.46 -0.39 -8.77
N PHE A 9 -10.15 -0.59 -8.88
CA PHE A 9 -9.18 0.46 -9.21
C PHE A 9 -9.59 1.34 -10.41
N GLY A 10 -9.95 0.70 -11.53
CA GLY A 10 -10.39 1.36 -12.77
C GLY A 10 -11.90 1.46 -12.95
N THR A 11 -12.70 0.76 -12.15
CA THR A 11 -14.10 0.49 -12.48
C THR A 11 -15.03 0.84 -11.33
N LEU A 12 -15.92 1.81 -11.55
CA LEU A 12 -16.89 2.23 -10.55
C LEU A 12 -18.09 1.28 -10.51
N ALA A 13 -18.46 0.79 -9.33
CA ALA A 13 -19.72 0.08 -9.13
C ALA A 13 -20.90 1.06 -9.25
N LEU A 14 -21.86 0.71 -10.10
CA LEU A 14 -23.05 1.53 -10.30
C LEU A 14 -24.15 1.21 -9.26
N PRO A 15 -24.98 2.20 -8.87
CA PRO A 15 -26.15 1.98 -8.03
C PRO A 15 -27.08 0.93 -8.61
N ASP A 16 -27.86 0.27 -7.73
CA ASP A 16 -28.79 -0.77 -8.17
C ASP A 16 -29.82 -0.22 -9.17
N PRO A 17 -29.99 -0.83 -10.36
CA PRO A 17 -30.95 -0.36 -11.35
C PRO A 17 -32.40 -0.43 -10.86
N CYS A 18 -32.69 -1.28 -9.86
CA CYS A 18 -34.02 -1.40 -9.25
C CYS A 18 -34.31 -0.31 -8.21
N GLN A 19 -33.32 0.51 -7.83
CA GLN A 19 -33.53 1.66 -6.95
C GLN A 19 -34.21 2.81 -7.70
N ASN A 20 -35.10 3.53 -7.01
CA ASN A 20 -35.71 4.73 -7.58
C ASN A 20 -34.69 5.87 -7.73
N PHE A 21 -35.05 6.91 -8.50
CA PHE A 21 -34.16 8.04 -8.81
C PHE A 21 -33.55 8.68 -7.55
N PHE A 22 -34.34 8.83 -6.49
CA PHE A 22 -33.89 9.44 -5.24
C PHE A 22 -32.90 8.55 -4.47
N GLN A 23 -33.16 7.25 -4.38
CA GLN A 23 -32.25 6.27 -3.78
C GLN A 23 -30.91 6.19 -4.55
N ARG A 24 -30.97 6.21 -5.88
CA ARG A 24 -29.76 6.26 -6.73
C ARG A 24 -28.94 7.53 -6.48
N PHE A 25 -29.60 8.67 -6.29
CA PHE A 25 -28.93 9.92 -5.93
C PHE A 25 -28.26 9.83 -4.54
N LEU A 26 -28.99 9.37 -3.52
CA LEU A 26 -28.47 9.21 -2.16
C LEU A 26 -27.28 8.25 -2.07
N SER A 27 -27.30 7.15 -2.84
CA SER A 27 -26.20 6.18 -2.85
C SER A 27 -24.83 6.79 -3.20
N ARG A 28 -24.79 7.91 -3.92
CA ARG A 28 -23.53 8.59 -4.29
C ARG A 28 -22.82 9.20 -3.07
N PHE A 29 -23.55 9.44 -1.99
CA PHE A 29 -23.03 10.03 -0.75
C PHE A 29 -22.58 8.99 0.28
N GLU A 30 -22.79 7.70 0.03
CA GLU A 30 -22.24 6.64 0.87
C GLU A 30 -20.72 6.55 0.70
N MET A 31 -20.00 6.38 1.81
CA MET A 31 -18.55 6.17 1.80
C MET A 31 -18.18 4.95 0.96
N ILE A 32 -17.08 5.08 0.21
CA ILE A 32 -16.53 4.00 -0.60
C ILE A 32 -16.07 2.89 0.35
N LYS A 33 -16.60 1.68 0.15
CA LYS A 33 -16.07 0.49 0.81
C LYS A 33 -14.82 0.04 0.05
N PRO A 34 -13.71 -0.25 0.74
CA PRO A 34 -12.54 -0.80 0.08
C PRO A 34 -12.87 -2.17 -0.54
N THR A 35 -12.31 -2.43 -1.72
CA THR A 35 -12.37 -3.75 -2.34
C THR A 35 -11.55 -4.76 -1.55
N ASP A 36 -12.04 -6.00 -1.51
CA ASP A 36 -11.33 -7.18 -1.03
C ASP A 36 -10.92 -8.12 -2.17
N ASN A 37 -10.92 -7.63 -3.41
CA ASN A 37 -10.38 -8.31 -4.58
C ASN A 37 -8.84 -8.40 -4.48
N ALA A 38 -8.37 -9.39 -3.73
CA ALA A 38 -6.97 -9.66 -3.43
C ALA A 38 -6.24 -10.36 -4.60
N SER A 39 -6.16 -9.67 -5.74
CA SER A 39 -5.71 -10.24 -7.02
C SER A 39 -4.23 -10.01 -7.35
N VAL A 40 -3.43 -9.43 -6.45
CA VAL A 40 -2.07 -8.96 -6.77
C VAL A 40 -0.99 -9.97 -6.42
N SER A 41 -0.96 -10.47 -5.18
CA SER A 41 0.15 -11.30 -4.71
C SER A 41 -0.24 -12.28 -3.60
N PHE A 42 0.51 -13.37 -3.49
CA PHE A 42 0.55 -14.18 -2.28
C PHE A 42 1.62 -13.63 -1.35
N VAL A 43 1.23 -13.33 -0.12
CA VAL A 43 2.10 -12.78 0.91
C VAL A 43 2.11 -13.69 2.14
N LYS A 44 3.22 -13.68 2.86
CA LYS A 44 3.40 -14.51 4.05
C LYS A 44 3.58 -13.63 5.28
N TYR A 45 2.78 -13.90 6.31
CA TYR A 45 2.94 -13.27 7.63
C TYR A 45 2.86 -14.35 8.69
N LYS A 46 3.90 -14.44 9.53
CA LYS A 46 3.98 -15.41 10.64
C LYS A 46 3.60 -16.84 10.25
N GLY A 47 4.19 -17.34 9.17
CA GLY A 47 3.93 -18.71 8.70
C GLY A 47 2.70 -18.85 7.79
N ASP A 48 1.67 -18.04 7.98
CA ASP A 48 0.41 -18.09 7.22
C ASP A 48 0.53 -17.44 5.83
N TYR A 49 -0.22 -17.99 4.87
CA TYR A 49 -0.36 -17.47 3.52
C TYR A 49 -1.62 -16.62 3.37
N TYR A 50 -1.47 -15.50 2.68
CA TYR A 50 -2.56 -14.58 2.36
C TYR A 50 -2.50 -14.22 0.89
N VAL A 51 -3.66 -13.97 0.28
CA VAL A 51 -3.73 -13.20 -0.97
C VAL A 51 -3.98 -11.74 -0.63
N SER A 52 -3.29 -10.84 -1.33
CA SER A 52 -3.32 -9.41 -1.08
C SER A 52 -3.58 -8.59 -2.34
N THR A 53 -4.15 -7.41 -2.11
CA THR A 53 -4.12 -6.26 -3.02
C THR A 53 -3.52 -5.07 -2.25
N GLU A 54 -3.82 -3.83 -2.65
CA GLU A 54 -3.27 -2.62 -2.02
C GLU A 54 -4.24 -1.91 -1.06
N THR A 55 -5.34 -2.59 -0.69
CA THR A 55 -6.28 -2.09 0.33
C THR A 55 -5.87 -2.58 1.72
N ASN A 56 -6.67 -2.27 2.75
CA ASN A 56 -6.48 -2.81 4.09
C ASN A 56 -6.96 -4.26 4.23
N LEU A 57 -7.55 -4.86 3.18
CA LEU A 57 -8.21 -6.16 3.23
C LEU A 57 -7.39 -7.22 2.50
N MET A 58 -7.16 -8.35 3.18
CA MET A 58 -6.50 -9.55 2.65
C MET A 58 -7.37 -10.78 2.93
N HIS A 59 -7.09 -11.90 2.27
CA HIS A 59 -7.69 -13.18 2.63
C HIS A 59 -6.61 -14.19 2.98
N LYS A 60 -6.70 -14.81 4.16
CA LYS A 60 -5.91 -15.97 4.53
C LYS A 60 -6.36 -17.15 3.66
N VAL A 61 -5.40 -17.88 3.11
CA VAL A 61 -5.65 -18.99 2.17
C VAL A 61 -4.88 -20.22 2.60
N ASP A 62 -5.47 -21.39 2.35
CA ASP A 62 -4.77 -22.65 2.44
C ASP A 62 -3.91 -22.85 1.17
N PRO A 63 -2.58 -23.01 1.27
CA PRO A 63 -1.71 -23.15 0.10
C PRO A 63 -1.86 -24.51 -0.60
N GLU A 64 -2.44 -25.53 0.05
CA GLU A 64 -2.66 -26.86 -0.52
C GLU A 64 -4.02 -26.95 -1.23
N THR A 65 -5.08 -26.41 -0.61
CA THR A 65 -6.45 -26.51 -1.16
C THR A 65 -6.87 -25.29 -1.97
N LEU A 66 -6.17 -24.17 -1.83
CA LEU A 66 -6.51 -22.85 -2.38
C LEU A 66 -7.84 -22.27 -1.85
N GLU A 67 -8.37 -22.83 -0.76
CA GLU A 67 -9.58 -22.31 -0.13
C GLU A 67 -9.29 -21.03 0.66
N SER A 68 -10.20 -20.06 0.55
CA SER A 68 -10.18 -18.85 1.37
C SER A 68 -10.70 -19.17 2.77
N ILE A 69 -9.84 -19.01 3.77
CA ILE A 69 -10.12 -19.35 5.17
C ILE A 69 -10.76 -18.16 5.91
N GLU A 70 -10.12 -16.99 5.83
CA GLU A 70 -10.50 -15.83 6.64
C GLU A 70 -10.23 -14.52 5.91
N LYS A 71 -11.14 -13.56 6.03
CA LYS A 71 -10.89 -12.18 5.62
C LYS A 71 -10.22 -11.39 6.75
N VAL A 72 -9.03 -10.88 6.49
CA VAL A 72 -8.19 -10.14 7.44
C VAL A 72 -8.16 -8.65 7.10
N ASP A 73 -8.20 -7.80 8.13
CA ASP A 73 -8.20 -6.35 8.01
C ASP A 73 -7.02 -5.74 8.77
N TRP A 74 -6.07 -5.15 8.04
CA TRP A 74 -4.88 -4.49 8.58
C TRP A 74 -5.20 -3.48 9.68
N SER A 75 -6.31 -2.75 9.55
CA SER A 75 -6.68 -1.65 10.46
C SER A 75 -6.99 -2.13 11.88
N LYS A 76 -7.24 -3.43 12.07
CA LYS A 76 -7.43 -4.04 13.40
C LYS A 76 -6.11 -4.23 14.16
N PHE A 77 -4.97 -4.21 13.46
CA PHE A 77 -3.66 -4.54 14.03
C PHE A 77 -2.69 -3.37 14.01
N VAL A 78 -2.75 -2.51 12.99
CA VAL A 78 -1.88 -1.35 12.83
C VAL A 78 -2.63 -0.23 12.14
N ALA A 79 -2.32 1.02 12.50
CA ALA A 79 -3.02 2.21 12.02
C ALA A 79 -2.67 2.58 10.56
N VAL A 80 -3.08 1.74 9.62
CA VAL A 80 -2.95 1.96 8.16
C VAL A 80 -4.28 1.77 7.44
N ASN A 81 -4.47 2.50 6.36
CA ASN A 81 -5.62 2.46 5.46
C ASN A 81 -5.43 1.50 4.27
N GLY A 82 -4.22 1.00 4.07
CA GLY A 82 -3.84 0.03 3.06
C GLY A 82 -2.36 -0.30 3.20
N ALA A 83 -1.94 -1.43 2.66
CA ALA A 83 -0.54 -1.85 2.62
C ALA A 83 -0.22 -2.43 1.24
N THR A 84 1.05 -2.40 0.82
CA THR A 84 1.43 -2.97 -0.47
C THR A 84 1.24 -4.48 -0.50
N ALA A 85 1.12 -5.05 -1.71
CA ALA A 85 1.12 -6.50 -1.91
C ALA A 85 2.54 -7.10 -1.98
N HIS A 86 3.58 -6.32 -1.63
CA HIS A 86 4.99 -6.67 -1.78
C HIS A 86 5.77 -6.50 -0.47
N PRO A 87 5.44 -7.25 0.60
CA PRO A 87 6.22 -7.23 1.82
C PRO A 87 7.58 -7.89 1.64
N HIS A 88 8.53 -7.48 2.47
CA HIS A 88 9.86 -8.09 2.57
C HIS A 88 10.02 -8.86 3.87
N CYS A 89 10.67 -10.01 3.84
CA CYS A 89 10.88 -10.86 5.02
C CYS A 89 12.38 -10.96 5.35
N ASP A 90 12.72 -10.68 6.61
CA ASP A 90 14.04 -10.98 7.14
C ASP A 90 14.20 -12.49 7.41
N PRO A 91 15.45 -13.00 7.48
CA PRO A 91 15.72 -14.41 7.77
C PRO A 91 15.17 -14.91 9.11
N ASP A 92 14.97 -14.01 10.08
CA ASP A 92 14.38 -14.34 11.39
C ASP A 92 12.85 -14.49 11.35
N GLY A 93 12.22 -14.22 10.20
CA GLY A 93 10.78 -14.25 10.00
C GLY A 93 10.07 -12.91 10.27
N THR A 94 10.80 -11.85 10.61
CA THR A 94 10.24 -10.49 10.70
C THR A 94 9.82 -10.02 9.31
N VAL A 95 8.60 -9.52 9.17
CA VAL A 95 8.08 -9.03 7.88
C VAL A 95 7.90 -7.52 7.93
N TYR A 96 8.42 -6.83 6.91
CA TYR A 96 8.25 -5.41 6.70
C TYR A 96 7.28 -5.19 5.55
N ASN A 97 6.43 -4.18 5.66
CA ASN A 97 5.59 -3.71 4.56
C ASN A 97 5.47 -2.20 4.62
N MET A 98 5.01 -1.57 3.55
CA MET A 98 4.65 -0.16 3.55
C MET A 98 3.14 0.01 3.42
N GLY A 99 2.61 1.02 4.11
CA GLY A 99 1.20 1.35 4.08
C GLY A 99 0.91 2.81 4.39
N ASN A 100 -0.22 3.30 3.91
CA ASN A 100 -0.60 4.70 4.10
C ASN A 100 -1.50 4.87 5.32
N SER A 101 -1.41 6.00 6.01
CA SER A 101 -2.45 6.42 6.95
C SER A 101 -2.97 7.80 6.60
N TYR A 102 -4.28 7.99 6.73
CA TYR A 102 -4.98 9.23 6.43
C TYR A 102 -5.71 9.71 7.68
N GLY A 103 -5.33 10.88 8.17
CA GLY A 103 -5.96 11.46 9.36
C GLY A 103 -6.03 12.98 9.30
N SER A 104 -6.37 13.60 10.43
CA SER A 104 -6.48 15.05 10.56
C SER A 104 -5.19 15.82 10.21
N LYS A 105 -4.03 15.15 10.30
CA LYS A 105 -2.72 15.71 9.97
C LYS A 105 -2.32 15.51 8.50
N GLY A 106 -3.19 14.92 7.67
CA GLY A 106 -2.93 14.56 6.27
C GLY A 106 -2.47 13.11 6.09
N ALA A 107 -1.97 12.79 4.90
CA ALA A 107 -1.40 11.48 4.59
C ALA A 107 -0.02 11.29 5.24
N LEU A 108 0.28 10.04 5.62
CA LEU A 108 1.61 9.57 6.06
C LEU A 108 1.90 8.24 5.36
N TYR A 109 3.16 8.04 4.99
CA TYR A 109 3.69 6.73 4.59
C TYR A 109 4.23 6.05 5.85
N ASN A 110 3.83 4.81 6.10
CA ASN A 110 4.24 4.06 7.29
C ASN A 110 4.99 2.82 6.87
N ILE A 111 6.17 2.62 7.45
CA ILE A 111 6.87 1.35 7.41
C ILE A 111 6.30 0.52 8.55
N VAL A 112 5.59 -0.54 8.20
CA VAL A 112 4.98 -1.50 9.11
C VAL A 112 5.96 -2.64 9.32
N ARG A 113 6.12 -3.06 10.58
CA ARG A 113 6.89 -4.24 10.98
C ARG A 113 5.96 -5.23 11.68
N VAL A 114 5.91 -6.45 11.18
CA VAL A 114 5.23 -7.59 11.77
C VAL A 114 6.29 -8.50 12.40
N PRO A 115 6.21 -8.80 13.70
CA PRO A 115 7.19 -9.66 14.36
C PRO A 115 7.09 -11.11 13.85
N PRO A 116 8.14 -11.91 14.03
CA PRO A 116 8.14 -13.31 13.63
C PRO A 116 7.09 -14.12 14.41
N GLU A 117 6.79 -15.30 13.88
CA GLU A 117 5.87 -16.25 14.51
C GLU A 117 6.39 -16.68 15.89
N LYS A 118 5.50 -16.71 16.88
CA LYS A 118 5.79 -17.35 18.17
C LYS A 118 5.18 -18.75 18.15
N LYS A 119 5.92 -19.74 18.66
CA LYS A 119 5.56 -21.17 18.62
C LYS A 119 4.15 -21.52 19.15
N ASP A 120 3.52 -20.64 19.93
CA ASP A 120 2.21 -20.89 20.56
C ASP A 120 1.11 -19.88 20.14
N SER A 121 1.32 -19.07 19.10
CA SER A 121 0.34 -18.03 18.72
C SER A 121 -0.45 -18.38 17.45
N THR A 122 -1.77 -18.45 17.56
CA THR A 122 -2.72 -18.51 16.42
C THR A 122 -3.01 -17.12 15.83
N ASP A 123 -2.18 -16.12 16.15
CA ASP A 123 -2.49 -14.70 15.93
C ASP A 123 -1.96 -14.22 14.59
N SER A 124 -2.88 -13.93 13.66
CA SER A 124 -2.62 -13.45 12.30
C SER A 124 -1.55 -12.35 12.22
N LEU A 125 -1.90 -11.11 12.60
CA LEU A 125 -1.02 -9.94 12.50
C LEU A 125 -0.74 -9.27 13.86
N GLN A 126 -1.09 -9.94 14.97
CA GLN A 126 -0.93 -9.36 16.31
C GLN A 126 0.51 -8.93 16.60
N GLY A 127 0.68 -7.72 17.14
CA GLY A 127 2.01 -7.15 17.40
C GLY A 127 2.63 -6.45 16.20
N ALA A 128 1.91 -6.30 15.09
CA ALA A 128 2.30 -5.37 14.04
C ALA A 128 2.45 -3.94 14.60
N THR A 129 3.52 -3.26 14.22
CA THR A 129 3.84 -1.90 14.68
C THR A 129 4.23 -1.01 13.51
N VAL A 130 3.97 0.29 13.63
CA VAL A 130 4.60 1.29 12.75
C VAL A 130 6.03 1.51 13.25
N LEU A 131 7.02 1.14 12.43
CA LEU A 131 8.44 1.36 12.70
C LEU A 131 8.82 2.82 12.48
N CYS A 132 8.34 3.41 11.39
CA CYS A 132 8.66 4.76 10.98
C CYS A 132 7.50 5.35 10.17
N SER A 133 7.24 6.65 10.35
CA SER A 133 6.29 7.41 9.54
C SER A 133 7.01 8.52 8.77
N ILE A 134 6.84 8.54 7.46
CA ILE A 134 7.40 9.54 6.56
C ILE A 134 6.28 10.46 6.08
N MET A 135 6.53 11.77 6.12
CA MET A 135 5.56 12.76 5.68
C MET A 135 5.73 13.05 4.18
N PRO A 136 4.65 12.99 3.38
CA PRO A 136 4.66 13.48 2.01
C PRO A 136 5.00 14.97 1.95
N ALA A 137 5.68 15.39 0.87
CA ALA A 137 5.90 16.80 0.59
C ALA A 137 4.57 17.56 0.44
N ASN A 138 3.59 16.96 -0.23
CA ASN A 138 2.21 17.43 -0.30
C ASN A 138 1.26 16.39 0.30
N LYS A 139 0.73 16.68 1.49
CA LYS A 139 -0.10 15.73 2.24
C LYS A 139 -1.46 15.42 1.60
N SER A 140 -1.92 16.28 0.69
CA SER A 140 -3.14 16.08 -0.10
C SER A 140 -2.86 15.38 -1.43
N HIS A 141 -1.59 15.27 -1.82
CA HIS A 141 -1.12 14.61 -3.04
C HIS A 141 0.09 13.70 -2.75
N PRO A 142 -0.07 12.68 -1.88
CA PRO A 142 1.00 11.71 -1.64
C PRO A 142 1.34 10.93 -2.91
N SER A 143 2.53 10.35 -2.95
CA SER A 143 2.97 9.41 -3.97
C SER A 143 2.18 8.12 -3.88
N TYR A 144 1.78 7.60 -5.03
CA TYR A 144 1.52 6.19 -5.23
C TYR A 144 2.86 5.43 -5.23
N TYR A 145 2.89 4.26 -4.62
CA TYR A 145 4.03 3.34 -4.63
C TYR A 145 3.50 1.91 -4.56
N HIS A 146 4.10 1.03 -5.34
CA HIS A 146 3.66 -0.37 -5.45
C HIS A 146 4.51 -1.31 -4.59
N SER A 147 5.81 -1.04 -4.49
CA SER A 147 6.72 -1.75 -3.61
C SER A 147 7.76 -0.80 -3.00
N PHE A 148 8.63 -1.36 -2.17
CA PHE A 148 9.78 -0.68 -1.58
C PHE A 148 11.00 -1.61 -1.62
N ALA A 149 12.19 -1.07 -1.35
CA ALA A 149 13.41 -1.84 -1.26
C ALA A 149 13.84 -2.07 0.19
N MET A 150 14.51 -3.19 0.43
CA MET A 150 15.03 -3.54 1.74
C MET A 150 16.39 -4.22 1.60
N SER A 151 17.33 -3.80 2.44
CA SER A 151 18.65 -4.42 2.64
C SER A 151 18.74 -4.99 4.06
N GLU A 152 19.92 -5.42 4.47
CA GLU A 152 20.14 -5.96 5.82
C GLU A 152 19.74 -4.95 6.90
N ASN A 153 20.23 -3.70 6.81
CA ASN A 153 20.03 -2.68 7.83
C ASN A 153 18.99 -1.63 7.45
N TYR A 154 18.64 -1.48 6.17
CA TYR A 154 17.80 -0.36 5.72
C TYR A 154 16.55 -0.75 4.94
N VAL A 155 15.49 0.03 5.13
CA VAL A 155 14.35 0.16 4.22
C VAL A 155 14.53 1.42 3.38
N VAL A 156 14.28 1.31 2.07
CA VAL A 156 14.28 2.42 1.13
C VAL A 156 12.88 2.63 0.58
N PHE A 157 12.28 3.77 0.91
CA PHE A 157 11.04 4.22 0.30
C PHE A 157 11.34 5.15 -0.88
N ILE A 158 10.79 4.80 -2.05
CA ILE A 158 10.92 5.57 -3.28
C ILE A 158 9.66 6.43 -3.47
N GLU A 159 9.73 7.70 -3.07
CA GLU A 159 8.66 8.66 -3.29
C GLU A 159 8.73 9.19 -4.72
N GLN A 160 7.93 8.60 -5.60
CA GLN A 160 7.94 8.86 -7.03
C GLN A 160 6.97 9.98 -7.46
N PRO A 161 7.04 10.45 -8.72
CA PRO A 161 6.16 11.49 -9.26
C PRO A 161 4.78 10.99 -9.69
N ILE A 162 4.37 9.77 -9.34
CA ILE A 162 2.98 9.31 -9.48
C ILE A 162 2.22 9.77 -8.24
N LYS A 163 1.37 10.79 -8.35
CA LYS A 163 0.66 11.41 -7.23
C LYS A 163 -0.80 10.97 -7.15
N MET A 164 -1.33 10.94 -5.94
CA MET A 164 -2.71 10.61 -5.62
C MET A 164 -3.45 11.85 -5.10
N ASP A 165 -4.34 12.43 -5.89
CA ASP A 165 -5.25 13.50 -5.46
C ASP A 165 -6.33 12.91 -4.54
N LEU A 166 -6.11 13.04 -3.23
CA LEU A 166 -6.98 12.44 -2.22
C LEU A 166 -8.40 12.99 -2.28
N LEU A 167 -8.59 14.26 -2.65
CA LEU A 167 -9.92 14.84 -2.79
C LEU A 167 -10.66 14.20 -3.96
N LYS A 168 -9.99 14.02 -5.10
CA LYS A 168 -10.57 13.32 -6.26
C LYS A 168 -10.91 11.87 -5.95
N ILE A 169 -10.07 11.17 -5.18
CA ILE A 169 -10.30 9.79 -4.75
C ILE A 169 -11.52 9.69 -3.83
N VAL A 170 -11.56 10.49 -2.76
CA VAL A 170 -12.67 10.47 -1.78
C VAL A 170 -14.00 10.87 -2.44
N THR A 171 -13.97 11.76 -3.44
CA THR A 171 -15.16 12.21 -4.17
C THR A 171 -15.46 11.40 -5.44
N CYS A 172 -14.74 10.30 -5.73
CA CYS A 172 -14.84 9.63 -7.03
C CYS A 172 -16.25 9.08 -7.31
N LYS A 173 -16.95 8.55 -6.28
CA LYS A 173 -18.34 8.06 -6.39
C LYS A 173 -19.32 9.18 -6.73
N LEU A 174 -19.15 10.35 -6.10
CA LEU A 174 -19.94 11.56 -6.39
C LEU A 174 -19.71 12.05 -7.82
N ARG A 175 -18.46 11.97 -8.30
CA ARG A 175 -18.03 12.36 -9.65
C ARG A 175 -18.36 11.31 -10.72
N GLY A 176 -18.77 10.11 -10.35
CA GLY A 176 -18.99 9.01 -11.28
C GLY A 176 -17.71 8.53 -11.97
N LYS A 177 -16.57 8.62 -11.27
CA LYS A 177 -15.23 8.29 -11.77
C LYS A 177 -14.60 7.12 -11.00
N GLY A 178 -13.72 6.37 -11.65
CA GLY A 178 -12.88 5.35 -11.00
C GLY A 178 -11.86 5.97 -10.06
N LEU A 179 -11.28 5.17 -9.16
CA LEU A 179 -10.24 5.64 -8.23
C LEU A 179 -8.98 6.08 -8.97
N SER A 180 -8.63 5.36 -10.04
CA SER A 180 -7.49 5.65 -10.93
C SER A 180 -7.49 7.07 -11.49
N GLU A 181 -8.65 7.72 -11.68
CA GLU A 181 -8.72 9.11 -12.14
C GLU A 181 -8.28 10.16 -11.09
N GLY A 182 -8.01 9.71 -9.86
CA GLY A 182 -7.33 10.49 -8.84
C GLY A 182 -5.81 10.36 -8.89
N ILE A 183 -5.26 9.46 -9.71
CA ILE A 183 -3.83 9.19 -9.81
C ILE A 183 -3.28 9.83 -11.09
N TYR A 184 -2.14 10.50 -11.00
CA TYR A 184 -1.53 11.19 -12.13
C TYR A 184 -0.02 11.26 -12.02
N TRP A 185 0.64 11.37 -13.17
CA TRP A 185 2.08 11.61 -13.29
C TRP A 185 2.40 13.11 -13.27
N ASP A 186 3.33 13.53 -12.41
CA ASP A 186 3.85 14.90 -12.35
C ASP A 186 5.37 14.93 -12.65
N PRO A 187 5.77 15.02 -13.93
CA PRO A 187 7.18 14.96 -14.32
C PRO A 187 8.03 16.14 -13.83
N LYS A 188 7.42 17.16 -13.21
CA LYS A 188 8.13 18.31 -12.64
C LYS A 188 8.70 18.04 -11.25
N GLN A 189 8.34 16.90 -10.64
CA GLN A 189 8.84 16.50 -9.33
C GLN A 189 9.96 15.48 -9.47
N ASP A 190 10.96 15.59 -8.60
CA ASP A 190 12.01 14.60 -8.48
C ASP A 190 11.48 13.31 -7.83
N THR A 191 12.14 12.20 -8.12
CA THR A 191 12.00 10.97 -7.33
C THR A 191 12.91 11.09 -6.11
N VAL A 192 12.35 10.89 -4.91
CA VAL A 192 13.08 11.01 -3.64
C VAL A 192 13.22 9.65 -2.97
N PHE A 193 14.44 9.28 -2.57
CA PHE A 193 14.70 8.07 -1.81
C PHE A 193 14.84 8.41 -0.33
N HIS A 194 13.93 7.85 0.47
CA HIS A 194 13.94 7.96 1.92
C HIS A 194 14.57 6.69 2.50
N LEU A 195 15.66 6.86 3.23
CA LEU A 195 16.39 5.76 3.87
C LEU A 195 16.00 5.66 5.34
N VAL A 196 15.61 4.48 5.82
CA VAL A 196 15.21 4.25 7.22
C VAL A 196 15.97 3.07 7.79
N ASP A 197 16.62 3.27 8.93
CA ASP A 197 17.30 2.22 9.69
C ASP A 197 16.26 1.26 10.31
N LYS A 198 16.36 -0.03 10.00
CA LYS A 198 15.40 -1.07 10.44
C LYS A 198 15.42 -1.30 11.94
N LYS A 199 16.58 -1.17 12.57
CA LYS A 199 16.79 -1.49 13.99
C LYS A 199 16.21 -0.41 14.89
N THR A 200 16.45 0.85 14.53
CA THR A 200 16.07 2.04 15.30
C THR A 200 14.77 2.67 14.83
N GLY A 201 14.35 2.43 13.59
CA GLY A 201 13.24 3.14 12.93
C GLY A 201 13.56 4.59 12.56
N GLN A 202 14.82 5.01 12.70
CA GLN A 202 15.23 6.38 12.41
C GLN A 202 15.37 6.60 10.90
N ALA A 203 14.66 7.59 10.38
CA ALA A 203 14.87 8.07 9.02
C ALA A 203 16.17 8.86 8.93
N SER A 204 16.94 8.61 7.87
CA SER A 204 18.12 9.40 7.53
C SER A 204 17.74 10.87 7.33
N SER A 205 18.58 11.77 7.82
CA SER A 205 18.45 13.21 7.55
C SER A 205 18.82 13.57 6.10
N VAL A 206 19.57 12.69 5.42
CA VAL A 206 19.94 12.84 4.02
C VAL A 206 18.81 12.36 3.13
N ARG A 207 18.42 13.19 2.17
CA ARG A 207 17.49 12.83 1.10
C ARG A 207 18.26 12.68 -0.20
N TYR A 208 18.07 11.57 -0.88
CA TYR A 208 18.65 11.32 -2.19
C TYR A 208 17.61 11.61 -3.26
N HIS A 209 18.04 12.22 -4.36
CA HIS A 209 17.17 12.70 -5.41
C HIS A 209 17.66 12.20 -6.76
N THR A 210 16.72 11.91 -7.64
CA THR A 210 16.98 11.73 -9.07
C THR A 210 15.86 12.38 -9.88
N LYS A 211 16.08 12.50 -11.19
CA LYS A 211 15.06 12.96 -12.13
C LYS A 211 13.79 12.10 -12.01
N ALA A 212 12.66 12.64 -12.44
CA ALA A 212 11.39 11.93 -12.49
C ALA A 212 11.54 10.54 -13.14
N ILE A 213 11.34 9.49 -12.34
CA ILE A 213 11.26 8.10 -12.79
C ILE A 213 10.09 7.42 -12.10
N SER A 214 9.38 6.56 -12.84
CA SER A 214 8.38 5.68 -12.27
C SER A 214 8.96 4.29 -12.05
N THR A 215 8.48 3.63 -11.00
CA THR A 215 8.82 2.25 -10.66
C THR A 215 7.63 1.58 -10.00
N PHE A 216 7.42 0.33 -10.37
CA PHE A 216 6.47 -0.54 -9.66
C PHE A 216 7.21 -1.57 -8.81
N HIS A 217 8.27 -2.17 -9.34
CA HIS A 217 8.99 -3.26 -8.67
C HIS A 217 10.48 -2.93 -8.51
N GLN A 218 10.99 -3.09 -7.29
CA GLN A 218 12.42 -3.12 -7.03
C GLN A 218 12.93 -4.55 -7.27
N ILE A 219 14.16 -4.67 -7.77
CA ILE A 219 14.80 -5.95 -8.06
C ILE A 219 15.50 -6.45 -6.80
N ASN A 220 16.43 -5.65 -6.26
CA ASN A 220 17.17 -5.98 -5.04
C ASN A 220 17.76 -4.72 -4.38
N ALA A 221 18.12 -4.82 -3.11
CA ALA A 221 18.94 -3.82 -2.44
C ALA A 221 19.93 -4.48 -1.46
N PHE A 222 21.18 -4.02 -1.46
CA PHE A 222 22.23 -4.57 -0.61
C PHE A 222 23.26 -3.49 -0.24
N GLU A 223 24.01 -3.73 0.82
CA GLU A 223 25.03 -2.81 1.34
C GLU A 223 26.43 -3.33 1.00
N GLU A 224 27.27 -2.49 0.40
CA GLU A 224 28.65 -2.83 0.03
C GLU A 224 29.55 -1.59 0.12
N ASP A 225 30.72 -1.72 0.74
CA ASP A 225 31.73 -0.66 0.87
C ASP A 225 31.23 0.71 1.38
N GLY A 226 30.23 0.69 2.27
CA GLY A 226 29.60 1.90 2.82
C GLY A 226 28.56 2.55 1.90
N PHE A 227 28.19 1.89 0.80
CA PHE A 227 27.13 2.29 -0.11
C PHE A 227 25.93 1.34 0.00
N LEU A 228 24.76 1.88 -0.32
CA LEU A 228 23.55 1.09 -0.53
C LEU A 228 23.29 1.00 -2.03
N MET A 229 23.39 -0.22 -2.56
CA MET A 229 23.10 -0.54 -3.94
C MET A 229 21.60 -0.83 -4.08
N LEU A 230 20.95 -0.23 -5.08
CA LEU A 230 19.52 -0.37 -5.33
C LEU A 230 19.28 -0.64 -6.82
N ASP A 231 18.77 -1.84 -7.11
CA ASP A 231 18.39 -2.26 -8.45
C ASP A 231 16.87 -2.18 -8.61
N MET A 232 16.39 -1.55 -9.68
CA MET A 232 14.95 -1.29 -9.87
C MET A 232 14.53 -1.25 -11.34
N CYS A 233 13.29 -1.66 -11.60
CA CYS A 233 12.67 -1.58 -12.91
C CYS A 233 12.07 -0.19 -13.12
N CYS A 234 12.74 0.65 -13.90
CA CYS A 234 12.38 2.06 -14.08
C CYS A 234 11.77 2.36 -15.45
N SER A 235 10.89 3.35 -15.48
CA SER A 235 10.45 4.05 -16.69
C SER A 235 10.66 5.56 -16.52
N GLU A 236 10.96 6.26 -17.62
CA GLU A 236 11.05 7.73 -17.66
C GLU A 236 9.67 8.42 -17.80
N ASP A 237 8.60 7.61 -17.91
CA ASP A 237 7.21 8.05 -17.94
C ASP A 237 6.38 7.28 -16.90
N GLY A 238 5.30 7.89 -16.41
CA GLY A 238 4.37 7.31 -15.45
C GLY A 238 2.89 7.49 -15.81
N GLN A 239 2.59 7.82 -17.07
CA GLN A 239 1.22 7.84 -17.62
C GLN A 239 0.65 6.45 -17.85
#